data_AF-A0A239H6J6-F1
#
_entry.id   AF-A0A239H6J6-F1
#
_cell.length_a   1.000
_cell.length_b   1.000
_cell.length_c   1.000
_cell.angle_alpha   90.00
_cell.angle_beta   90.00
_cell.angle_gamma   90.00
#
_symmetry.space_group_name_H-M   'P 1'
#
loop_
_entity.id
_entity.type
_entity.pdbx_description
1 polymer ?
#
loop_
_entity_poly.entity_id
_entity_poly.type
_entity_poly.pdbx_seq_one_letter_code
_entity_poly.pdbx_strand_id
1 'polypeptide(L)'
;MTERKPAGVSFETWVERQIGQAQERGDFTGLRGAGRPLPAFDPDETVYDWAVAKARREGITPAEMLPPGLALRRERDDLPARVAALPSEAAVRAVAEDYNARVEAFWRRPQESRWSPVPGLADVEALVEGWRRDRPPPPPPRVEEARVEPPPRRPWWRRGVTVRPVTAPGRGSRARCGCGRRRR
;
A
#
# COMPACT_ATOMS: atom_id res chain seq x y z
N MET A 1 35.94 -6.31 20.17
CA MET A 1 36.64 -7.60 20.04
C MET A 1 36.98 -8.07 21.44
N THR A 2 36.40 -9.17 21.93
CA THR A 2 36.75 -9.75 23.23
C THR A 2 37.97 -10.66 23.05
N GLU A 3 39.03 -10.42 23.82
CA GLU A 3 40.22 -11.28 23.81
C GLU A 3 39.89 -12.66 24.40
N ARG A 4 40.60 -13.70 23.96
CA ARG A 4 40.43 -15.06 24.49
C ARG A 4 41.35 -15.28 25.68
N LYS A 5 40.90 -16.08 26.66
CA LYS A 5 41.71 -16.47 27.82
C LYS A 5 43.05 -17.12 27.38
N PRO A 6 44.21 -16.68 27.89
CA PRO A 6 45.50 -17.34 27.66
C PRO A 6 45.56 -18.75 28.26
N ALA A 7 46.35 -19.64 27.64
CA ALA A 7 46.66 -20.94 28.23
C ALA A 7 47.50 -20.78 29.50
N GLY A 8 47.29 -21.64 30.50
CA GLY A 8 48.03 -21.62 31.77
C GLY A 8 47.55 -20.59 32.81
N VAL A 9 46.52 -19.79 32.51
CA VAL A 9 45.93 -18.81 33.45
C VAL A 9 44.54 -19.27 33.91
N SER A 10 44.23 -19.11 35.21
CA SER A 10 42.89 -19.40 35.73
C SER A 10 41.85 -18.41 35.18
N PHE A 11 40.58 -18.82 35.11
CA PHE A 11 39.52 -17.91 34.65
C PHE A 11 39.39 -16.68 35.54
N GLU A 12 39.42 -16.86 36.86
CA GLU A 12 39.37 -15.81 37.85
C GLU A 12 40.48 -14.77 37.64
N THR A 13 41.75 -15.20 37.57
CA THR A 13 42.89 -14.29 37.36
C THR A 13 42.76 -13.51 36.05
N TRP A 14 42.29 -14.18 34.99
CA TRP A 14 42.11 -13.52 33.70
C TRP A 14 40.98 -12.48 33.73
N VAL A 15 39.84 -12.79 34.36
CA VAL A 15 38.71 -11.87 34.52
C VAL A 15 39.08 -10.67 35.39
N GLU A 16 39.71 -10.90 36.55
CA GLU A 16 40.16 -9.82 37.45
C GLU A 16 41.14 -8.87 36.75
N ARG A 17 42.09 -9.41 35.97
CA ARG A 17 43.01 -8.59 35.18
C ARG A 17 42.27 -7.72 34.16
N GLN A 18 41.25 -8.25 33.47
CA GLN A 18 40.46 -7.48 32.51
C GLN A 18 39.65 -6.38 33.20
N ILE A 19 39.08 -6.66 34.37
CA ILE A 19 38.34 -5.68 35.19
C ILE A 19 39.28 -4.56 35.65
N GLY A 20 40.45 -4.89 36.20
CA GLY A 20 41.44 -3.90 36.64
C GLY A 20 41.90 -3.00 35.50
N GLN A 21 42.23 -3.58 34.34
CA GLN A 21 42.60 -2.81 33.15
C GLN A 21 41.47 -1.90 32.65
N ALA A 22 40.21 -2.34 32.73
CA ALA A 22 39.05 -1.51 32.37
C ALA A 22 38.84 -0.35 33.36
N GLN A 23 39.08 -0.58 34.66
CA GLN A 23 39.07 0.47 35.67
C GLN A 23 40.17 1.51 35.44
N GLU A 24 41.40 1.06 35.17
CA GLU A 24 42.55 1.94 34.85
C GLU A 24 42.30 2.82 33.62
N ARG A 25 41.63 2.28 32.60
CA ARG A 25 41.21 3.04 31.41
C ARG A 25 40.05 4.00 31.66
N GLY A 26 39.39 3.89 32.81
CA GLY A 26 38.20 4.67 33.13
C GLY A 26 36.94 4.22 32.40
N ASP A 27 36.88 2.98 31.89
CA ASP A 27 35.71 2.43 31.18
C ASP A 27 34.42 2.45 32.05
N PHE A 28 34.59 2.47 33.38
CA PHE A 28 33.49 2.57 34.36
C PHE A 28 33.21 4.02 34.83
N THR A 29 33.93 5.02 34.32
CA THR A 29 33.72 6.43 34.70
C THR A 29 32.60 7.06 33.88
N GLY A 30 31.74 7.84 34.52
CA GLY A 30 30.66 8.56 33.82
C GLY A 30 29.51 7.67 33.33
N LEU A 31 29.37 6.44 33.85
CA LEU A 31 28.26 5.57 33.50
C LEU A 31 26.91 6.22 33.80
N ARG A 32 25.94 5.99 32.92
CA ARG A 32 24.56 6.44 33.12
C ARG A 32 24.00 5.80 34.40
N GLY A 33 23.78 6.62 35.42
CA GLY A 33 23.25 6.17 36.71
C GLY A 33 24.31 5.94 37.79
N ALA A 34 25.60 6.17 37.52
CA ALA A 34 26.64 6.08 38.54
C ALA A 34 26.34 7.00 39.74
N GLY A 35 26.36 6.44 40.95
CA GLY A 35 26.09 7.16 42.20
C GLY A 35 24.64 7.60 42.40
N ARG A 36 23.72 7.27 41.48
CA ARG A 36 22.29 7.56 41.64
C ARG A 36 21.58 6.36 42.25
N PRO A 37 20.51 6.56 43.05
CA PRO A 37 19.68 5.45 43.50
C PRO A 37 19.11 4.71 42.27
N LEU A 38 18.91 3.40 42.41
CA LEU A 38 18.20 2.63 41.41
C LEU A 38 16.79 3.22 41.22
N PRO A 39 16.25 3.23 40.00
CA PRO A 39 14.85 3.60 39.78
C PRO A 39 13.92 2.79 40.68
N ALA A 40 12.82 3.40 41.12
CA ALA A 40 11.82 2.69 41.92
C ALA A 40 11.36 1.43 41.18
N PHE A 41 11.42 0.30 41.88
CA PHE A 41 10.92 -0.98 41.39
C PHE A 41 9.42 -1.04 41.65
N ASP A 42 8.65 -1.42 40.64
CA ASP A 42 7.23 -1.71 40.78
C ASP A 42 7.09 -3.21 41.14
N PRO A 43 6.64 -3.56 42.36
CA PRO A 43 6.52 -4.95 42.79
C PRO A 43 5.49 -5.75 42.00
N ASP A 44 4.59 -5.06 41.30
CA ASP A 44 3.57 -5.68 40.45
C ASP A 44 4.05 -5.82 38.99
N GLU A 45 5.22 -5.28 38.62
CA GLU A 45 5.78 -5.41 37.27
C GLU A 45 6.10 -6.88 36.98
N THR A 46 5.38 -7.46 36.02
CA THR A 46 5.66 -8.82 35.59
C THR A 46 6.87 -8.87 34.67
N VAL A 47 7.48 -10.05 34.54
CA VAL A 47 8.56 -10.29 33.56
C VAL A 47 8.10 -9.94 32.14
N TYR A 48 6.81 -10.13 31.84
CA TYR A 48 6.21 -9.77 30.56
C TYR A 48 6.17 -8.25 30.35
N ASP A 49 5.74 -7.49 31.35
CA ASP A 49 5.68 -6.02 31.29
C ASP A 49 7.06 -5.42 31.08
N TRP A 50 8.05 -5.93 31.81
CA TRP A 50 9.45 -5.54 31.62
C TRP A 50 9.94 -5.82 30.20
N ALA A 51 9.62 -7.00 29.64
CA ALA A 51 10.04 -7.40 28.30
C ALA A 51 9.43 -6.49 27.23
N VAL A 52 8.14 -6.17 27.35
CA VAL A 52 7.45 -5.23 26.46
C VAL A 52 8.04 -3.82 26.58
N ALA A 53 8.30 -3.36 27.80
CA ALA A 53 8.92 -2.05 28.03
C ALA A 53 10.34 -1.99 27.45
N LYS A 54 11.12 -3.08 27.57
CA LYS A 54 12.45 -3.20 27.00
C LYS A 54 12.42 -3.18 25.48
N ALA A 55 11.52 -3.93 24.86
CA ALA A 55 11.34 -3.95 23.41
C ALA A 55 11.02 -2.54 22.87
N ARG A 56 10.07 -1.83 23.52
CA ARG A 56 9.75 -0.44 23.18
C ARG A 56 10.96 0.49 23.28
N ARG A 57 11.79 0.36 24.31
CA ARG A 57 13.03 1.15 24.46
C ARG A 57 14.05 0.87 23.36
N GLU A 58 14.06 -0.32 22.80
CA GLU A 58 14.96 -0.73 21.72
C GLU A 58 14.37 -0.53 20.32
N GLY A 59 13.14 -0.01 20.22
CA GLY A 59 12.45 0.19 18.95
C GLY A 59 11.93 -1.12 18.32
N ILE A 60 11.89 -2.20 19.09
CA ILE A 60 11.39 -3.50 18.66
C ILE A 60 9.88 -3.55 18.89
N THR A 61 9.12 -3.88 17.84
CA THR A 61 7.68 -4.06 17.97
C THR A 61 7.36 -5.42 18.60
N PRO A 62 6.25 -5.57 19.37
CA PRO A 62 5.86 -6.87 19.92
C PRO A 62 5.67 -7.97 18.85
N ALA A 63 5.34 -7.58 17.61
CA ALA A 63 5.20 -8.51 16.50
C ALA A 63 6.56 -9.13 16.06
N GLU A 64 7.66 -8.39 16.19
CA GLU A 64 9.02 -8.88 15.89
C GLU A 64 9.53 -9.86 16.94
N MET A 65 8.94 -9.86 18.14
CA MET A 65 9.26 -10.81 19.20
C MET A 65 8.51 -12.14 19.10
N LEU A 66 7.61 -12.28 18.12
CA LEU A 66 6.82 -13.49 17.97
C LEU A 66 7.70 -14.66 17.51
N PRO A 67 7.49 -15.87 18.07
CA PRO A 67 8.03 -17.10 17.50
C PRO A 67 7.66 -17.22 16.01
N PRO A 68 8.51 -17.82 15.17
CA PRO A 68 8.33 -17.79 13.71
C PRO A 68 6.96 -18.29 13.22
N GLY A 69 6.41 -19.32 13.86
CA GLY A 69 5.07 -19.83 13.52
C GLY A 69 3.92 -18.86 13.85
N LEU A 70 4.03 -18.13 14.98
CA LEU A 70 3.06 -17.08 15.32
C LEU A 70 3.21 -15.85 14.43
N ALA A 71 4.44 -15.49 14.07
CA ALA A 71 4.69 -14.41 13.14
C ALA A 71 4.02 -14.67 11.78
N LEU A 72 4.14 -15.89 11.24
CA LEU A 72 3.47 -16.28 9.99
C LEU A 72 1.94 -16.30 10.11
N ARG A 73 1.39 -16.78 11.24
CA ARG A 73 -0.08 -16.70 11.46
C ARG A 73 -0.57 -15.27 11.49
N ARG A 74 0.12 -14.39 12.22
CA ARG A 74 -0.21 -12.97 12.27
C ARG A 74 -0.13 -12.35 10.88
N GLU A 75 0.93 -12.62 10.13
CA GLU A 75 1.08 -12.10 8.78
C GLU A 75 -0.07 -12.52 7.87
N ARG A 76 -0.53 -13.78 7.98
CA ARG A 76 -1.70 -14.27 7.24
C ARG A 76 -2.95 -13.46 7.55
N ASP A 77 -3.18 -13.16 8.82
CA ASP A 77 -4.34 -12.38 9.26
C ASP A 77 -4.23 -10.92 8.76
N ASP A 78 -3.01 -10.40 8.60
CA ASP A 78 -2.73 -9.07 8.06
C ASP A 78 -2.78 -9.03 6.51
N LEU A 79 -2.77 -10.18 5.80
CA LEU A 79 -2.73 -10.23 4.33
C LEU A 79 -3.87 -9.45 3.65
N PRO A 80 -5.16 -9.58 4.03
CA PRO A 80 -6.25 -8.84 3.38
C PRO A 80 -6.03 -7.33 3.40
N ALA A 81 -5.59 -6.79 4.55
CA ALA A 81 -5.29 -5.37 4.71
C ALA A 81 -4.08 -4.95 3.86
N ARG A 82 -3.04 -5.80 3.78
CA ARG A 82 -1.85 -5.54 2.96
C ARG A 82 -2.16 -5.51 1.47
N VAL A 83 -2.97 -6.45 0.97
CA VAL A 83 -3.26 -6.55 -0.46
C VAL A 83 -4.26 -5.51 -0.94
N ALA A 84 -5.11 -4.98 -0.05
CA ALA A 84 -6.11 -3.96 -0.37
C ALA A 84 -5.50 -2.72 -1.06
N ALA A 85 -4.29 -2.32 -0.68
CA ALA A 85 -3.60 -1.16 -1.25
C ALA A 85 -2.88 -1.45 -2.59
N LEU A 86 -2.78 -2.71 -3.02
CA LEU A 86 -2.01 -3.09 -4.20
C LEU A 86 -2.73 -2.70 -5.49
N PRO A 87 -1.99 -2.27 -6.54
CA PRO A 87 -2.57 -1.72 -7.77
C PRO A 87 -3.09 -2.79 -8.74
N SER A 88 -2.59 -4.03 -8.69
CA SER A 88 -2.89 -5.08 -9.68
C SER A 88 -3.12 -6.44 -9.03
N GLU A 89 -3.89 -7.29 -9.71
CA GLU A 89 -4.16 -8.67 -9.29
C GLU A 89 -2.89 -9.51 -9.26
N ALA A 90 -2.00 -9.31 -10.23
CA ALA A 90 -0.70 -9.98 -10.26
C ALA A 90 0.12 -9.68 -9.00
N ALA A 91 0.06 -8.44 -8.48
CA ALA A 91 0.72 -8.10 -7.22
C ALA A 91 0.06 -8.79 -6.02
N VAL A 92 -1.27 -8.91 -5.99
CA VAL A 92 -1.99 -9.64 -4.94
C VAL A 92 -1.58 -11.11 -4.93
N ARG A 93 -1.61 -11.77 -6.10
CA ARG A 93 -1.17 -13.17 -6.23
C ARG A 93 0.27 -13.35 -5.79
N ALA A 94 1.18 -12.49 -6.25
CA ALA A 94 2.60 -12.56 -5.88
C ALA A 94 2.81 -12.46 -4.35
N VAL A 95 2.10 -11.58 -3.65
CA VAL A 95 2.20 -11.47 -2.18
C VAL A 95 1.66 -12.71 -1.47
N ALA A 96 0.55 -13.29 -1.95
CA ALA A 96 -0.01 -14.51 -1.37
C ALA A 96 0.90 -15.74 -1.63
N GLU A 97 1.49 -15.83 -2.83
CA GLU A 97 2.42 -16.89 -3.20
C GLU A 97 3.75 -16.79 -2.42
N ASP A 98 4.30 -15.59 -2.23
CA ASP A 98 5.49 -15.37 -1.38
C ASP A 98 5.24 -15.82 0.06
N TYR A 99 4.08 -15.44 0.62
CA TYR A 99 3.67 -15.92 1.95
C TYR A 99 3.59 -17.46 2.00
N ASN A 100 2.96 -18.08 1.00
CA ASN A 100 2.83 -19.54 0.92
C ASN A 100 4.20 -20.23 0.82
N ALA A 101 5.11 -19.71 0.02
CA ALA A 101 6.48 -20.22 -0.09
C ALA A 101 7.23 -20.16 1.25
N ARG A 102 7.05 -19.08 2.02
CA ARG A 102 7.64 -18.95 3.37
C ARG A 102 7.03 -19.92 4.38
N VAL A 103 5.72 -20.16 4.32
CA VAL A 103 5.05 -21.17 5.14
C VAL A 103 5.58 -22.57 4.83
N GLU A 104 5.73 -22.92 3.55
CA GLU A 104 6.31 -24.20 3.17
C GLU A 104 7.77 -24.34 3.61
N ALA A 105 8.58 -23.28 3.46
CA ALA A 105 9.96 -23.26 3.93
C ALA A 105 10.04 -23.46 5.44
N PHE A 106 9.09 -22.91 6.19
CA PHE A 106 8.96 -23.12 7.63
C PHE A 106 8.62 -24.58 7.96
N TRP A 107 7.66 -25.19 7.26
CA TRP A 107 7.30 -26.60 7.48
C TRP A 107 8.43 -27.59 7.19
N ARG A 108 9.32 -27.26 6.25
CA ARG A 108 10.48 -28.09 5.89
C ARG A 108 11.60 -28.09 6.94
N ARG A 109 11.54 -27.21 7.94
CA ARG A 109 12.55 -27.10 9.01
C ARG A 109 12.09 -27.85 10.26
N PRO A 110 13.02 -28.47 11.01
CA PRO A 110 12.72 -28.97 12.35
C PRO A 110 12.20 -27.84 13.22
N GLN A 111 11.03 -28.07 13.84
CA GLN A 111 10.42 -27.07 14.72
C GLN A 111 11.08 -27.10 16.09
N GLU A 112 11.35 -25.93 16.65
CA GLU A 112 12.03 -25.78 17.95
C GLU A 112 11.24 -26.43 19.09
N SER A 113 9.91 -26.49 18.97
CA SER A 113 9.02 -27.04 19.98
C SER A 113 7.86 -27.79 19.34
N ARG A 114 7.40 -28.87 19.99
CA ARG A 114 6.17 -29.60 19.64
C ARG A 114 4.91 -28.73 19.72
N TRP A 115 4.98 -27.61 20.46
CA TRP A 115 3.90 -26.62 20.60
C TRP A 115 4.03 -25.45 19.61
N SER A 116 4.98 -25.51 18.67
CA SER A 116 5.16 -24.47 17.65
C SER A 116 3.88 -24.35 16.80
N PRO A 117 3.26 -23.16 16.73
CA PRO A 117 2.06 -22.97 15.94
C PRO A 117 2.35 -23.21 14.46
N VAL A 118 1.66 -24.18 13.85
CA VAL A 118 1.75 -24.44 12.42
C VAL A 118 0.90 -23.37 11.69
N PRO A 119 1.51 -22.47 10.89
CA PRO A 119 0.76 -21.53 10.07
C PRO A 119 0.13 -22.26 8.89
N GLY A 120 -1.06 -21.82 8.46
CA GLY A 120 -1.73 -22.33 7.26
C GLY A 120 -1.38 -21.51 6.02
N LEU A 121 -1.52 -22.11 4.84
CA LEU A 121 -1.42 -21.39 3.57
C LEU A 121 -2.56 -20.38 3.43
N ALA A 122 -2.29 -19.33 2.66
CA ALA A 122 -3.28 -18.37 2.21
C ALA A 122 -3.96 -18.91 0.94
N ASP A 123 -5.28 -18.76 0.88
CA ASP A 123 -6.06 -18.99 -0.33
C ASP A 123 -5.89 -17.79 -1.27
N VAL A 124 -5.14 -18.02 -2.35
CA VAL A 124 -4.78 -16.99 -3.33
C VAL A 124 -6.03 -16.45 -4.03
N GLU A 125 -6.95 -17.33 -4.43
CA GLU A 125 -8.14 -16.91 -5.17
C GLU A 125 -9.13 -16.19 -4.25
N ALA A 126 -9.30 -16.65 -3.01
CA ALA A 126 -10.11 -15.92 -2.04
C ALA A 126 -9.57 -14.50 -1.74
N LEU A 127 -8.25 -14.33 -1.66
CA LEU A 127 -7.60 -13.02 -1.50
C LEU A 127 -7.84 -12.12 -2.71
N VAL A 128 -7.71 -12.67 -3.93
CA VAL A 128 -7.98 -11.92 -5.17
C VAL A 128 -9.44 -11.51 -5.28
N GLU A 129 -10.37 -12.42 -4.97
CA GLU A 129 -11.81 -12.11 -4.96
C GLU A 129 -12.15 -11.03 -3.92
N GLY A 130 -11.57 -11.11 -2.72
CA GLY A 130 -11.67 -10.08 -1.69
C GLY A 130 -11.23 -8.72 -2.22
N TRP A 131 -10.02 -8.66 -2.76
CA TRP A 131 -9.44 -7.44 -3.32
C TRP A 131 -10.24 -6.86 -4.50
N ARG A 132 -10.80 -7.71 -5.38
CA ARG A 132 -11.67 -7.26 -6.49
C ARG A 132 -12.98 -6.66 -5.98
N ARG A 133 -13.55 -7.24 -4.91
CA ARG A 133 -14.81 -6.79 -4.31
C ARG A 133 -14.68 -5.42 -3.65
N ASP A 134 -13.56 -5.18 -2.98
CA ASP A 134 -13.33 -3.95 -2.22
C ASP A 134 -12.90 -2.77 -3.10
N ARG A 135 -12.67 -3.02 -4.40
CA ARG A 135 -12.33 -1.98 -5.36
C ARG A 135 -13.57 -1.32 -5.94
N PRO A 136 -13.61 0.03 -5.98
CA PRO A 136 -14.60 0.71 -6.78
C PRO A 136 -14.44 0.26 -8.25
N PRO A 137 -15.56 0.06 -8.97
CA PRO A 137 -15.50 -0.29 -10.39
C PRO A 137 -14.62 0.74 -11.09
N PRO A 138 -13.77 0.30 -12.05
CA PRO A 138 -12.97 1.24 -12.82
C PRO A 138 -13.90 2.34 -13.33
N PRO A 139 -13.54 3.63 -13.18
CA PRO A 139 -14.36 4.70 -13.73
C PRO A 139 -14.60 4.34 -15.20
N PRO A 140 -15.85 4.44 -15.69
CA PRO A 140 -16.13 4.13 -17.08
C PRO A 140 -15.08 4.84 -17.92
N PRO A 141 -14.54 4.19 -18.98
CA PRO A 141 -13.52 4.82 -19.81
C PRO A 141 -14.05 6.20 -20.09
N ARG A 142 -13.30 7.23 -19.65
CA ARG A 142 -13.62 8.60 -20.00
C ARG A 142 -13.59 8.54 -21.50
N VAL A 143 -14.77 8.50 -22.11
CA VAL A 143 -14.93 8.78 -23.51
C VAL A 143 -14.22 10.11 -23.61
N GLU A 144 -13.00 10.09 -24.16
CA GLU A 144 -12.46 11.24 -24.83
C GLU A 144 -13.63 11.66 -25.69
N GLU A 145 -14.30 12.74 -25.26
CA GLU A 145 -15.40 13.36 -25.97
C GLU A 145 -14.93 13.35 -27.39
N ALA A 146 -15.56 12.48 -28.20
CA ALA A 146 -15.17 12.24 -29.57
C ALA A 146 -14.99 13.62 -30.13
N ARG A 147 -13.72 13.99 -30.38
CA ARG A 147 -13.30 15.35 -30.69
C ARG A 147 -14.30 15.83 -31.71
N VAL A 148 -15.27 16.65 -31.28
CA VAL A 148 -16.36 17.06 -32.16
C VAL A 148 -15.64 17.99 -33.11
N GLU A 149 -15.25 17.44 -34.25
CA GLU A 149 -14.55 18.19 -35.27
C GLU A 149 -15.49 19.33 -35.61
N PRO A 150 -15.12 20.60 -35.33
CA PRO A 150 -16.03 21.70 -35.54
C PRO A 150 -16.43 21.67 -37.02
N PRO A 151 -17.73 21.83 -37.34
CA PRO A 151 -18.19 21.69 -38.72
C PRO A 151 -17.36 22.60 -39.63
N PRO A 152 -16.97 22.15 -40.84
CA PRO A 152 -16.06 22.89 -41.70
C PRO A 152 -16.62 24.28 -41.94
N ARG A 153 -15.87 25.30 -41.48
CA ARG A 153 -16.27 26.70 -41.63
C ARG A 153 -16.34 27.02 -43.12
N ARG A 154 -17.56 27.21 -43.61
CA ARG A 154 -17.79 27.61 -45.01
C ARG A 154 -17.13 28.97 -45.26
N PRO A 155 -16.33 29.11 -46.33
CA PRO A 155 -15.68 30.38 -46.62
C PRO A 155 -16.69 31.42 -47.10
N TRP A 156 -16.49 32.64 -46.62
CA TRP A 156 -17.39 33.81 -46.73
C TRP A 156 -17.65 34.27 -48.18
N TRP A 157 -16.85 33.85 -49.16
CA TRP A 157 -17.05 34.16 -50.58
C TRP A 157 -18.14 33.31 -51.26
N ARG A 158 -18.69 32.28 -50.58
CA ARG A 158 -19.89 31.55 -51.04
C ARG A 158 -21.20 32.14 -50.49
N ARG A 159 -21.26 33.46 -50.27
CA ARG A 159 -22.52 34.22 -50.31
C ARG A 159 -22.65 34.79 -51.71
N GLY A 160 -23.30 34.04 -52.58
CA GLY A 160 -23.59 34.48 -53.94
C GLY A 160 -24.43 35.76 -53.91
N VAL A 161 -23.92 36.78 -54.59
CA VAL A 161 -24.69 37.95 -55.01
C VAL A 161 -25.77 37.44 -55.96
N THR A 162 -27.01 37.35 -55.51
CA THR A 162 -28.15 37.17 -56.40
C THR A 162 -28.38 38.48 -57.14
N VAL A 163 -27.77 38.63 -58.31
CA VAL A 163 -28.16 39.65 -59.28
C VAL A 163 -29.55 39.28 -59.79
N ARG A 164 -30.57 39.99 -59.28
CA ARG A 164 -31.95 39.91 -59.80
C ARG A 164 -31.96 40.53 -61.20
N PRO A 165 -32.39 39.80 -62.26
CA PRO A 165 -32.68 40.45 -63.53
C PRO A 165 -33.93 41.32 -63.40
N VAL A 166 -33.84 42.56 -63.89
CA VAL A 166 -34.97 43.48 -64.06
C VAL A 166 -35.72 43.08 -65.32
N THR A 167 -36.90 42.48 -65.16
CA THR A 167 -37.86 42.26 -66.24
C THR A 167 -38.74 43.50 -66.40
N ALA A 168 -38.71 44.09 -67.60
CA ALA A 168 -39.56 45.22 -68.01
C ALA A 168 -41.01 44.76 -68.29
N PRO A 169 -42.04 45.59 -67.99
CA PRO A 169 -43.42 45.29 -68.37
C PRO A 169 -43.82 46.06 -69.65
N GLY A 170 -44.53 45.39 -70.57
CA GLY A 170 -45.02 46.04 -71.80
C GLY A 170 -46.13 45.31 -72.56
N ARG A 171 -47.38 45.60 -72.17
CA ARG A 171 -48.63 45.70 -72.97
C ARG A 171 -49.32 44.46 -73.57
N GLY A 172 -50.65 44.44 -73.39
CA GLY A 172 -51.63 43.82 -74.29
C GLY A 172 -52.51 42.76 -73.62
N SER A 173 -53.54 43.13 -72.83
CA SER A 173 -54.93 43.41 -73.25
C SER A 173 -55.86 42.19 -73.40
N ARG A 174 -57.08 42.37 -72.85
CA ARG A 174 -58.36 41.65 -73.09
C ARG A 174 -58.48 40.30 -72.36
N ALA A 175 -59.63 39.90 -71.82
CA ALA A 175 -60.93 40.50 -71.52
C ALA A 175 -61.76 39.43 -70.77
N ARG A 176 -62.90 39.85 -70.23
CA ARG A 176 -64.09 39.06 -69.80
C ARG A 176 -63.98 38.42 -68.41
N CYS A 177 -64.74 38.91 -67.43
CA CYS A 177 -66.20 38.87 -67.22
C CYS A 177 -66.64 37.58 -66.51
N GLY A 178 -67.49 37.75 -65.50
CA GLY A 178 -68.33 36.69 -64.93
C GLY A 178 -67.97 36.40 -63.48
N CYS A 179 -68.49 37.18 -62.54
CA CYS A 179 -69.75 36.88 -61.84
C CYS A 179 -69.69 35.61 -60.97
N GLY A 180 -69.79 35.82 -59.66
CA GLY A 180 -70.89 35.17 -58.94
C GLY A 180 -70.55 34.39 -57.67
N ARG A 181 -71.05 34.96 -56.55
CA ARG A 181 -71.68 34.28 -55.40
C ARG A 181 -70.74 33.49 -54.47
N ARG A 182 -70.49 33.97 -53.23
CA ARG A 182 -71.37 33.91 -52.04
C ARG A 182 -72.03 32.54 -51.81
N ARG A 183 -71.59 31.85 -50.77
CA ARG A 183 -72.33 31.52 -49.52
C ARG A 183 -71.37 30.69 -48.65
N ARG A 184 -71.06 31.21 -47.46
CA ARG A 184 -71.54 30.80 -46.13
C ARG A 184 -70.87 29.53 -45.64
#